data_AF-A7H225-F1
#
_entry.id   AF-A7H225-F1
#
_cell.length_a   1.000
_cell.length_b   1.000
_cell.length_c   1.000
_cell.angle_alpha   90.00
_cell.angle_beta   90.00
_cell.angle_gamma   90.00
#
_symmetry.space_group_name_H-M   'P 1'
#
loop_
_entity.id
_entity.type
_entity.pdbx_description
1 polymer ?
#
loop_
_entity_poly.entity_id
_entity_poly.type
_entity_poly.pdbx_seq_one_letter_code
_entity_poly.pdbx_strand_id
1 'polypeptide(L)'
;MPVFLTITLNGCFRKALEGDFSTFTQKDKKYFDYSLSYKFENNISFTIKDLINFLNRQWNLFILRIHRKYKGINKYYIRCFEPHKKDGVPHIHALLYIPRYAFDYIFKTYKDIFNAPQNLKQGNKLTQEQVLNGEINGFQWSLNNPTGYIMKYIYKTFINFNERQDLDFLSAWYVKYKVRRFLSSKMPVPLWIYKKVNFFKKDLYHLCKLIDNPDYLIEWSFEKDYFIFFSDDEEIEYNQGYLTYKYKGRLLYEYKKEIQESIKHYYSYSFKNKDDVYKINLGLLKNPKPIKDYDLMTLINSENFKYSNCKKIAYYRNLAFERGLISEKLDINNVDDLELVEKAYKYVF
;
A
#
# COMPACT_ATOMS: atom_id res chain seq x y z
N MET A 1 6.57 -5.90 9.79
CA MET A 1 7.95 -5.67 9.35
C MET A 1 8.01 -5.74 7.83
N PRO A 2 8.54 -4.72 7.14
CA PRO A 2 8.76 -4.75 5.70
C PRO A 2 9.89 -5.72 5.32
N VAL A 3 9.67 -6.49 4.27
CA VAL A 3 10.69 -7.34 3.65
C VAL A 3 10.68 -7.14 2.15
N PHE A 4 11.83 -6.79 1.59
CA PHE A 4 12.02 -6.69 0.16
C PHE A 4 12.46 -8.03 -0.42
N LEU A 5 11.80 -8.41 -1.50
CA LEU A 5 12.01 -9.65 -2.21
C LEU A 5 12.53 -9.34 -3.62
N THR A 6 13.62 -9.99 -3.99
CA THR A 6 14.05 -10.09 -5.38
C THR A 6 13.97 -11.56 -5.79
N ILE A 7 13.13 -11.88 -6.77
CA ILE A 7 12.89 -13.25 -7.20
C ILE A 7 13.31 -13.36 -8.66
N THR A 8 14.42 -14.03 -8.89
CA THR A 8 14.94 -14.37 -10.22
C THR A 8 14.69 -15.84 -10.52
N LEU A 9 14.60 -16.15 -11.81
CA LEU A 9 14.64 -17.52 -12.31
C LEU A 9 16.08 -18.05 -12.35
N ASN A 10 16.22 -19.36 -12.28
CA ASN A 10 17.51 -20.02 -12.43
C ASN A 10 18.06 -19.81 -13.86
N GLY A 11 19.38 -19.87 -14.03
CA GLY A 11 20.04 -19.59 -15.31
C GLY A 11 19.60 -20.50 -16.47
N CYS A 12 19.11 -21.71 -16.17
CA CYS A 12 18.56 -22.63 -17.16
C CYS A 12 17.34 -22.05 -17.91
N PHE A 13 16.54 -21.18 -17.29
CA PHE A 13 15.39 -20.56 -17.94
C PHE A 13 15.77 -19.53 -19.01
N ARG A 14 16.99 -18.98 -18.96
CA ARG A 14 17.52 -18.14 -20.05
C ARG A 14 17.77 -18.99 -21.30
N LYS A 15 18.43 -20.13 -21.12
CA LYS A 15 18.72 -21.11 -22.17
C LYS A 15 17.44 -21.72 -22.78
N ALA A 16 16.41 -21.89 -21.96
CA ALA A 16 15.11 -22.36 -22.41
C ALA A 16 14.45 -21.44 -23.48
N LEU A 17 14.79 -20.14 -23.52
CA LEU A 17 14.32 -19.25 -24.58
C LEU A 17 14.88 -19.61 -25.96
N GLU A 18 16.03 -20.26 -25.98
CA GLU A 18 16.71 -20.75 -27.18
C GLU A 18 16.40 -22.24 -27.44
N GLY A 19 15.60 -22.88 -26.58
CA GLY A 19 15.28 -24.31 -26.66
C GLY A 19 16.33 -25.23 -26.02
N ASP A 20 17.33 -24.68 -25.33
CA ASP A 20 18.32 -25.48 -24.59
C ASP A 20 17.82 -25.80 -23.16
N PHE A 21 17.49 -27.08 -22.97
CA PHE A 21 16.99 -27.63 -21.70
C PHE A 21 18.03 -28.46 -20.92
N SER A 22 19.28 -28.50 -21.39
CA SER A 22 20.35 -29.39 -20.87
C SER A 22 20.68 -29.20 -19.38
N THR A 23 20.46 -28.00 -18.85
CA THR A 23 20.85 -27.62 -17.48
C THR A 23 19.68 -27.66 -16.48
N PHE A 24 18.50 -28.14 -16.88
CA PHE A 24 17.35 -28.24 -15.99
C PHE A 24 17.48 -29.36 -14.96
N THR A 25 17.31 -29.01 -13.69
CA THR A 25 17.23 -29.98 -12.59
C THR A 25 15.77 -30.37 -12.29
N GLN A 26 15.56 -31.44 -11.53
CA GLN A 26 14.23 -31.78 -11.02
C GLN A 26 13.58 -30.64 -10.22
N LYS A 27 14.40 -29.87 -9.50
CA LYS A 27 13.91 -28.73 -8.71
C LYS A 27 13.37 -27.60 -9.57
N ASP A 28 13.96 -27.35 -10.74
CA ASP A 28 13.49 -26.32 -11.69
C ASP A 28 12.14 -26.72 -12.31
N LYS A 29 11.93 -28.02 -12.52
CA LYS A 29 10.70 -28.60 -13.11
C LYS A 29 9.55 -28.75 -12.12
N LYS A 30 9.84 -28.70 -10.81
CA LYS A 30 8.90 -28.98 -9.70
C LYS A 30 7.54 -28.24 -9.82
N TYR A 31 7.56 -27.03 -10.38
CA TYR A 31 6.37 -26.18 -10.48
C TYR A 31 5.89 -25.95 -11.91
N PHE A 32 6.33 -26.77 -12.88
CA PHE A 32 5.77 -26.70 -14.22
C PHE A 32 4.26 -26.92 -14.20
N ASP A 33 3.58 -26.27 -15.13
CA ASP A 33 2.22 -26.64 -15.51
C ASP A 33 2.26 -27.56 -16.74
N TYR A 34 1.08 -27.97 -17.20
CA TYR A 34 0.97 -28.84 -18.37
C TYR A 34 1.63 -28.22 -19.62
N SER A 35 1.46 -26.91 -19.84
CA SER A 35 1.99 -26.24 -21.02
C SER A 35 3.52 -26.21 -21.05
N LEU A 36 4.15 -25.88 -19.92
CA LEU A 36 5.60 -25.90 -19.78
C LEU A 36 6.16 -27.32 -19.86
N SER A 37 5.47 -28.30 -19.28
CA SER A 37 5.88 -29.72 -19.35
C SER A 37 5.85 -30.21 -20.79
N TYR A 38 4.77 -29.95 -21.51
CA TYR A 38 4.65 -30.27 -22.94
C TYR A 38 5.77 -29.63 -23.77
N LYS A 39 6.03 -28.32 -23.59
CA LYS A 39 7.11 -27.64 -24.31
C LYS A 39 8.48 -28.23 -24.00
N PHE A 40 8.74 -28.54 -22.73
CA PHE A 40 9.97 -29.16 -22.28
C PHE A 40 10.18 -30.54 -22.91
N GLU A 41 9.16 -31.40 -22.89
CA GLU A 41 9.22 -32.77 -23.42
C GLU A 41 9.40 -32.81 -24.94
N ASN A 42 8.86 -31.81 -25.64
CA ASN A 42 8.95 -31.69 -27.10
C ASN A 42 10.10 -30.78 -27.58
N ASN A 43 11.01 -30.37 -26.68
CA ASN A 43 12.11 -29.44 -26.98
C ASN A 43 11.66 -28.13 -27.67
N ILE A 44 10.48 -27.63 -27.32
CA ILE A 44 9.93 -26.37 -27.82
C ILE A 44 10.41 -25.23 -26.92
N SER A 45 11.07 -24.23 -27.50
CA SER A 45 11.57 -23.07 -26.76
C SER A 45 10.48 -22.39 -25.93
N PHE A 46 10.85 -21.98 -24.72
CA PHE A 46 9.99 -21.18 -23.87
C PHE A 46 9.91 -19.75 -24.38
N THR A 47 8.80 -19.08 -24.08
CA THR A 47 8.61 -17.66 -24.33
C THR A 47 8.71 -16.87 -23.03
N ILE A 48 8.95 -15.57 -23.11
CA ILE A 48 8.89 -14.67 -21.95
C ILE A 48 7.55 -14.79 -21.21
N LYS A 49 6.44 -14.96 -21.94
CA LYS A 49 5.12 -15.12 -21.34
C LYS A 49 5.02 -16.41 -20.52
N ASP A 50 5.64 -17.49 -20.97
CA ASP A 50 5.71 -18.75 -20.21
C ASP A 50 6.49 -18.55 -18.91
N LEU A 51 7.63 -17.84 -18.96
CA LEU A 51 8.45 -17.53 -17.79
C LEU A 51 7.71 -16.64 -16.78
N ILE A 52 6.91 -15.68 -17.25
CA ILE A 52 6.06 -14.83 -16.39
C ILE A 52 4.98 -15.66 -15.70
N ASN A 53 4.33 -16.55 -16.44
CA ASN A 53 3.32 -17.45 -15.90
C ASN A 53 3.91 -18.39 -14.84
N PHE A 54 5.10 -18.92 -15.10
CA PHE A 54 5.84 -19.73 -14.14
C PHE A 54 6.16 -18.96 -12.84
N LEU A 55 6.69 -17.74 -12.94
CA LEU A 55 6.94 -16.88 -11.78
C LEU A 55 5.66 -16.54 -11.01
N ASN A 56 4.56 -16.25 -11.72
CA ASN A 56 3.26 -16.00 -11.08
C ASN A 56 2.76 -17.25 -10.33
N ARG A 57 2.95 -18.44 -10.89
CA ARG A 57 2.60 -19.70 -10.22
C ARG A 57 3.44 -19.91 -8.96
N GLN A 58 4.76 -19.69 -9.02
CA GLN A 58 5.61 -19.74 -7.83
C GLN A 58 5.19 -18.71 -6.77
N TRP A 59 4.89 -17.47 -7.18
CA TRP A 59 4.37 -16.42 -6.30
C TRP A 59 3.07 -16.84 -5.62
N ASN A 60 2.11 -17.36 -6.37
CA ASN A 60 0.82 -17.79 -5.83
C ASN A 60 0.98 -18.94 -4.85
N LEU A 61 1.86 -19.91 -5.14
CA LEU A 61 2.19 -21.00 -4.22
C LEU A 61 2.83 -20.49 -2.92
N PHE A 62 3.72 -19.49 -3.02
CA PHE A 62 4.32 -18.84 -1.87
C PHE A 62 3.25 -18.20 -0.98
N ILE A 63 2.39 -17.35 -1.54
CA ILE A 63 1.29 -16.72 -0.80
C ILE A 63 0.31 -17.76 -0.22
N LEU A 64 0.01 -18.83 -0.97
CA LEU A 64 -0.88 -19.90 -0.53
C LEU A 64 -0.31 -20.65 0.69
N ARG A 65 0.98 -20.96 0.70
CA ARG A 65 1.62 -21.64 1.84
C ARG A 65 1.65 -20.78 3.10
N ILE A 66 1.83 -19.47 2.96
CA ILE A 66 1.71 -18.52 4.06
C ILE A 66 0.29 -18.55 4.61
N HIS A 67 -0.69 -18.48 3.72
CA HIS A 67 -2.11 -18.47 4.11
C HIS A 67 -2.56 -19.75 4.81
N ARG A 68 -2.11 -20.92 4.33
CA ARG A 68 -2.44 -22.22 4.93
C ARG A 68 -1.88 -22.37 6.35
N LYS A 69 -0.67 -21.86 6.59
CA LYS A 69 -0.03 -21.92 7.91
C LYS A 69 -0.60 -20.88 8.87
N TYR A 70 -0.84 -19.67 8.39
CA TYR A 70 -1.35 -18.55 9.17
C TYR A 70 -2.71 -18.10 8.62
N LYS A 71 -3.78 -18.78 9.06
CA LYS A 71 -5.15 -18.35 8.75
C LYS A 71 -5.37 -16.93 9.31
N GLY A 72 -6.06 -16.08 8.56
CA GLY A 72 -6.37 -14.70 8.97
C GLY A 72 -5.21 -13.69 8.87
N ILE A 73 -4.01 -14.08 8.43
CA ILE A 73 -2.91 -13.13 8.28
C ILE A 73 -3.18 -12.12 7.14
N ASN A 74 -3.16 -10.83 7.46
CA ASN A 74 -3.24 -9.77 6.45
C ASN A 74 -1.95 -9.75 5.63
N LYS A 75 -2.09 -10.04 4.34
CA LYS A 75 -0.99 -10.19 3.38
C LYS A 75 -0.86 -8.92 2.58
N TYR A 76 -0.18 -7.92 3.14
CA TYR A 76 0.10 -6.70 2.40
C TYR A 76 1.36 -6.85 1.57
N TYR A 77 1.24 -6.69 0.26
CA TYR A 77 2.39 -6.62 -0.62
C TYR A 77 2.15 -5.71 -1.81
N ILE A 78 3.26 -5.22 -2.37
CA ILE A 78 3.32 -4.65 -3.71
C ILE A 78 4.39 -5.42 -4.47
N ARG A 79 4.13 -5.78 -5.72
CA ARG A 79 5.09 -6.45 -6.58
C ARG A 79 5.09 -5.88 -7.99
N CYS A 80 6.25 -5.89 -8.61
CA CYS A 80 6.49 -5.49 -9.99
C CYS A 80 7.25 -6.60 -10.70
N PHE A 81 7.01 -6.75 -12.00
CA PHE A 81 7.94 -7.47 -12.86
C PHE A 81 9.05 -6.50 -13.31
N GLU A 82 10.19 -7.01 -13.73
CA GLU A 82 11.17 -6.25 -14.50
C GLU A 82 11.91 -7.25 -15.40
N PRO A 83 12.24 -6.89 -16.64
CA PRO A 83 13.07 -7.72 -17.50
C PRO A 83 14.54 -7.59 -17.14
N HIS A 84 15.28 -8.69 -17.20
CA HIS A 84 16.73 -8.64 -17.29
C HIS A 84 17.16 -7.93 -18.58
N LYS A 85 18.07 -6.95 -18.48
CA LYS A 85 18.49 -6.10 -19.61
C LYS A 85 19.02 -6.86 -20.83
N LYS A 86 19.66 -8.02 -20.63
CA LYS A 86 20.35 -8.76 -21.69
C LYS A 86 19.42 -9.65 -22.51
N ASP A 87 18.40 -10.23 -21.88
CA ASP A 87 17.65 -11.37 -22.42
C ASP A 87 16.14 -11.24 -22.25
N GLY A 88 15.67 -10.23 -21.52
CA GLY A 88 14.26 -10.00 -21.26
C GLY A 88 13.61 -10.99 -20.29
N VAL A 89 14.37 -11.95 -19.72
CA VAL A 89 13.87 -12.91 -18.73
C VAL A 89 13.29 -12.13 -17.56
N PRO A 90 12.05 -12.42 -17.14
CA PRO A 90 11.40 -11.69 -16.07
C PRO A 90 12.02 -12.02 -14.71
N HIS A 91 12.03 -11.04 -13.82
CA HIS A 91 12.21 -11.21 -12.38
C HIS A 91 11.16 -10.38 -11.62
N ILE A 92 10.88 -10.75 -10.37
CA ILE A 92 9.94 -10.02 -9.51
C ILE A 92 10.72 -9.21 -8.47
N HIS A 93 10.33 -7.96 -8.32
CA HIS A 93 10.63 -7.16 -7.14
C HIS A 93 9.35 -7.01 -6.32
N ALA A 94 9.39 -7.32 -5.04
CA ALA A 94 8.23 -7.18 -4.17
C ALA A 94 8.59 -6.61 -2.81
N LEU A 95 7.68 -5.82 -2.25
CA LEU A 95 7.70 -5.43 -0.86
C LEU A 95 6.57 -6.19 -0.17
N LEU A 96 6.91 -7.10 0.74
CA LEU A 96 6.00 -7.91 1.52
C LEU A 96 6.05 -7.48 2.98
N TYR A 97 4.90 -7.26 3.59
CA TYR A 97 4.81 -6.96 5.00
C TYR A 97 4.50 -8.22 5.79
N ILE A 98 5.43 -8.56 6.69
CA ILE A 98 5.44 -9.79 7.46
C ILE A 98 5.29 -9.47 8.96
N PRO A 99 4.33 -10.09 9.66
CA PRO A 99 4.31 -10.13 11.11
C PRO A 99 5.52 -10.89 11.68
N ARG A 100 6.12 -10.38 12.75
CA ARG A 100 7.38 -10.93 13.28
C ARG A 100 7.29 -12.42 13.62
N TYR A 101 6.18 -12.86 14.22
CA TYR A 101 5.93 -14.27 14.56
C TYR A 101 5.89 -15.21 13.35
N ALA A 102 5.62 -14.70 12.15
CA ALA A 102 5.51 -15.50 10.93
C ALA A 102 6.83 -15.57 10.13
N PHE A 103 7.84 -14.79 10.54
CA PHE A 103 9.04 -14.53 9.76
C PHE A 103 9.78 -15.82 9.35
N ASP A 104 10.14 -16.68 10.31
CA ASP A 104 10.97 -17.86 10.03
C ASP A 104 10.31 -18.82 9.04
N TYR A 105 9.01 -19.03 9.19
CA TYR A 105 8.24 -19.86 8.26
C TYR A 105 8.22 -19.25 6.86
N ILE A 106 7.99 -17.94 6.75
CA ILE A 106 7.94 -17.25 5.45
C ILE A 106 9.32 -17.28 4.79
N PHE A 107 10.39 -17.04 5.54
CA PHE A 107 11.76 -17.10 5.03
C PHE A 107 12.14 -18.51 4.58
N LYS A 108 11.80 -19.54 5.35
CA LYS A 108 11.98 -20.94 4.94
C LYS A 108 11.18 -21.28 3.68
N THR A 109 9.93 -20.80 3.60
CA THR A 109 9.06 -21.02 2.44
C THR A 109 9.61 -20.33 1.19
N TYR A 110 10.15 -19.11 1.33
CA TYR A 110 10.81 -18.40 0.26
C TYR A 110 11.98 -19.24 -0.32
N LYS A 111 12.85 -19.76 0.55
CA LYS A 111 14.01 -20.57 0.13
C LYS A 111 13.62 -21.87 -0.59
N ASP A 112 12.52 -22.53 -0.19
CA ASP A 112 12.04 -23.74 -0.87
C ASP A 112 11.45 -23.46 -2.25
N ILE A 113 10.70 -22.36 -2.40
CA ILE A 113 9.99 -22.06 -3.65
C ILE A 113 10.89 -21.34 -4.66
N PHE A 114 11.67 -20.36 -4.22
CA PHE A 114 12.48 -19.48 -5.06
C PHE A 114 13.97 -19.84 -4.96
N ASN A 115 14.26 -21.07 -5.35
CA ASN A 115 15.53 -21.75 -5.14
C ASN A 115 16.67 -21.35 -6.09
N ALA A 116 16.47 -20.36 -6.97
CA ALA A 116 17.53 -19.94 -7.89
C ALA A 116 18.78 -19.51 -7.10
N PRO A 117 19.99 -19.94 -7.49
CA PRO A 117 21.21 -19.65 -6.72
C PRO A 117 21.40 -18.16 -6.44
N GLN A 118 21.04 -17.30 -7.39
CA GLN A 118 21.15 -15.85 -7.23
C GLN A 118 20.27 -15.29 -6.11
N ASN A 119 19.11 -15.91 -5.84
CA ASN A 119 18.20 -15.52 -4.76
C ASN A 119 18.75 -15.93 -3.39
N LEU A 120 19.39 -17.10 -3.31
CA LEU A 120 19.83 -17.72 -2.06
C LEU A 120 21.23 -17.30 -1.58
N LYS A 121 22.06 -16.77 -2.47
CA LYS A 121 23.41 -16.29 -2.12
C LYS A 121 23.35 -15.04 -1.24
N GLN A 122 24.26 -14.96 -0.28
CA GLN A 122 24.72 -13.70 0.27
C GLN A 122 25.78 -13.16 -0.71
N GLY A 123 25.59 -11.96 -1.24
CA GLY A 123 26.50 -11.42 -2.23
C GLY A 123 26.67 -9.93 -2.10
N ASN A 124 27.47 -9.37 -3.01
CA ASN A 124 27.93 -7.96 -3.01
C ASN A 124 26.81 -6.92 -3.14
N LYS A 125 25.54 -7.35 -3.20
CA LYS A 125 24.35 -6.49 -3.25
C LYS A 125 23.77 -6.19 -1.86
N LEU A 126 24.27 -6.86 -0.83
CA LEU A 126 23.89 -6.67 0.56
C LEU A 126 24.89 -5.76 1.25
N THR A 127 24.42 -4.93 2.19
CA THR A 127 25.30 -4.21 3.11
C THR A 127 25.93 -5.18 4.11
N GLN A 128 27.02 -4.77 4.76
CA GLN A 128 27.66 -5.58 5.80
C GLN A 128 26.68 -5.94 6.93
N GLU A 129 25.81 -5.00 7.32
CA GLU A 129 24.76 -5.21 8.31
C GLU A 129 23.77 -6.30 7.87
N GLN A 130 23.32 -6.26 6.62
CA GLN A 130 22.40 -7.27 6.07
C GLN A 130 23.04 -8.66 6.05
N VAL A 131 24.33 -8.76 5.71
CA VAL A 131 25.06 -10.03 5.74
C VAL A 131 25.14 -10.57 7.18
N LEU A 132 25.51 -9.73 8.15
CA LEU A 132 25.57 -10.08 9.57
C LEU A 132 24.20 -10.52 10.11
N ASN A 133 23.12 -9.90 9.64
CA ASN A 133 21.74 -10.28 9.99
C ASN A 133 21.30 -11.60 9.35
N GLY A 134 22.09 -12.20 8.44
CA GLY A 134 21.75 -13.44 7.75
C GLY A 134 20.82 -13.25 6.55
N GLU A 135 20.73 -12.04 6.00
CA GLU A 135 19.95 -11.76 4.80
C GLU A 135 20.56 -12.40 3.56
N ILE A 136 19.73 -12.64 2.55
CA ILE A 136 20.13 -13.16 1.24
C ILE A 136 19.70 -12.18 0.16
N ASN A 137 20.35 -12.23 -1.01
CA ASN A 137 20.05 -11.33 -2.12
C ASN A 137 18.55 -11.22 -2.43
N GLY A 138 17.84 -12.35 -2.34
CA GLY A 138 16.44 -12.44 -2.67
C GLY A 138 15.45 -12.09 -1.55
N PHE A 139 15.91 -11.90 -0.30
CA PHE A 139 15.05 -11.70 0.87
C PHE A 139 15.76 -10.82 1.91
N GLN A 140 15.36 -9.54 1.96
CA GLN A 140 16.05 -8.48 2.71
C GLN A 140 15.09 -7.75 3.66
N TRP A 141 15.45 -7.53 4.92
CA TRP A 141 14.55 -6.94 5.93
C TRP A 141 15.13 -5.77 6.74
N SER A 142 16.44 -5.55 6.72
CA SER A 142 17.11 -4.39 7.33
C SER A 142 17.30 -3.29 6.27
N LEU A 143 16.18 -2.79 5.74
CA LEU A 143 16.16 -1.69 4.78
C LEU A 143 15.81 -0.36 5.47
N ASN A 144 16.64 0.67 5.25
CA ASN A 144 16.39 2.01 5.79
C ASN A 144 15.13 2.68 5.21
N ASN A 145 14.81 2.42 3.94
CA ASN A 145 13.61 2.95 3.27
C ASN A 145 13.00 1.91 2.31
N PRO A 146 12.32 0.88 2.83
CA PRO A 146 11.82 -0.24 2.03
C PRO A 146 10.76 0.21 1.01
N THR A 147 9.94 1.19 1.37
CA THR A 147 8.91 1.71 0.47
C THR A 147 9.50 2.56 -0.65
N GLY A 148 10.49 3.41 -0.36
CA GLY A 148 11.24 4.14 -1.40
C GLY A 148 11.90 3.17 -2.39
N TYR A 149 12.38 2.03 -1.88
CA TYR A 149 13.00 0.99 -2.68
C TYR A 149 12.02 0.36 -3.69
N ILE A 150 10.79 0.00 -3.28
CA ILE A 150 9.79 -0.52 -4.25
C ILE A 150 9.28 0.58 -5.18
N MET A 151 9.14 1.83 -4.69
CA MET A 151 8.73 2.97 -5.50
C MET A 151 9.67 3.22 -6.67
N LYS A 152 10.99 3.04 -6.48
CA LYS A 152 11.97 3.08 -7.58
C LYS A 152 11.56 2.16 -8.73
N TYR A 153 11.11 0.94 -8.44
CA TYR A 153 10.68 -0.01 -9.48
C TYR A 153 9.34 0.37 -10.08
N ILE A 154 8.39 0.84 -9.28
CA ILE A 154 7.08 1.32 -9.77
C ILE A 154 7.28 2.48 -10.74
N TYR A 155 8.03 3.51 -10.34
CA TYR A 155 8.25 4.71 -11.17
C TYR A 155 9.03 4.42 -12.45
N LYS A 156 10.01 3.49 -12.41
CA LYS A 156 10.68 3.01 -13.62
C LYS A 156 9.69 2.49 -14.67
N THR A 157 8.55 1.92 -14.27
CA THR A 157 7.58 1.37 -15.23
C THR A 157 6.70 2.41 -15.91
N PHE A 158 6.73 3.68 -15.51
CA PHE A 158 5.92 4.73 -16.12
C PHE A 158 6.76 5.57 -17.08
N ILE A 159 6.25 5.78 -18.29
CA ILE A 159 6.82 6.74 -19.25
C ILE A 159 6.35 8.13 -18.83
N ASN A 160 7.29 9.07 -18.74
CA ASN A 160 6.94 10.47 -18.70
C ASN A 160 6.65 10.96 -20.13
N PHE A 161 5.39 10.85 -20.57
CA PHE A 161 4.98 11.27 -21.91
C PHE A 161 5.12 12.78 -22.15
N ASN A 162 5.31 13.58 -21.10
CA ASN A 162 5.58 15.01 -21.24
C ASN A 162 7.02 15.27 -21.74
N GLU A 163 7.93 14.31 -21.56
CA GLU A 163 9.36 14.47 -21.89
C GLU A 163 9.81 13.57 -23.05
N ARG A 164 9.08 12.48 -23.35
CA ARG A 164 9.44 11.52 -24.40
C ARG A 164 8.22 11.01 -25.15
N GLN A 165 8.29 11.02 -26.49
CA GLN A 165 7.25 10.47 -27.36
C GLN A 165 7.46 8.98 -27.67
N ASP A 166 8.69 8.47 -27.53
CA ASP A 166 9.02 7.06 -27.83
C ASP A 166 8.74 6.11 -26.66
N LEU A 167 8.27 4.91 -26.99
CA LEU A 167 8.18 3.78 -26.07
C LEU A 167 9.59 3.29 -25.70
N ASP A 168 9.95 3.42 -24.42
CA ASP A 168 11.20 2.83 -23.93
C ASP A 168 11.15 1.29 -23.95
N PHE A 169 12.32 0.65 -23.94
CA PHE A 169 12.45 -0.81 -23.99
C PHE A 169 11.58 -1.51 -22.93
N LEU A 170 11.54 -0.95 -21.72
CA LEU A 170 10.81 -1.51 -20.61
C LEU A 170 9.29 -1.50 -20.89
N SER A 171 8.76 -0.38 -21.36
CA SER A 171 7.35 -0.26 -21.72
C SER A 171 6.99 -1.09 -22.93
N ALA A 172 7.86 -1.16 -23.93
CA ALA A 172 7.70 -2.06 -25.08
C ALA A 172 7.62 -3.52 -24.63
N TRP A 173 8.46 -3.94 -23.69
CA TRP A 173 8.43 -5.29 -23.10
C TRP A 173 7.10 -5.57 -22.39
N TYR A 174 6.60 -4.62 -21.58
CA TYR A 174 5.30 -4.73 -20.93
C TYR A 174 4.14 -4.90 -21.93
N VAL A 175 4.14 -4.10 -23.00
CA VAL A 175 3.10 -4.13 -24.04
C VAL A 175 3.18 -5.43 -24.83
N LYS A 176 4.37 -5.79 -25.35
CA LYS A 176 4.59 -6.98 -26.17
C LYS A 176 4.15 -8.26 -25.48
N TYR A 177 4.48 -8.41 -24.19
CA TYR A 177 4.18 -9.63 -23.43
C TYR A 177 2.91 -9.52 -22.57
N LYS A 178 2.16 -8.41 -22.68
CA LYS A 178 0.92 -8.13 -21.93
C LYS A 178 1.08 -8.30 -20.42
N VAL A 179 2.17 -7.76 -19.89
CA VAL A 179 2.56 -7.93 -18.48
C VAL A 179 1.98 -6.80 -17.66
N ARG A 180 1.36 -7.14 -16.52
CA ARG A 180 0.90 -6.12 -15.58
C ARG A 180 2.09 -5.53 -14.83
N ARG A 181 2.28 -4.21 -14.96
CA ARG A 181 3.44 -3.45 -14.46
C ARG A 181 3.66 -3.59 -12.95
N PHE A 182 2.57 -3.45 -12.18
CA PHE A 182 2.59 -3.69 -10.75
C PHE A 182 1.28 -4.32 -10.30
N LEU A 183 1.36 -5.03 -9.19
CA LEU A 183 0.27 -5.72 -8.53
C LEU A 183 0.41 -5.48 -7.03
N SER A 184 -0.68 -5.07 -6.39
CA SER A 184 -0.74 -5.01 -4.93
C SER A 184 -1.74 -6.03 -4.42
N SER A 185 -1.60 -6.39 -3.14
CA SER A 185 -2.71 -6.92 -2.36
C SER A 185 -3.85 -5.89 -2.25
N LYS A 186 -4.98 -6.27 -1.66
CA LYS A 186 -6.02 -5.34 -1.19
C LYS A 186 -5.46 -4.47 -0.04
N MET A 187 -4.58 -3.54 -0.37
CA MET A 187 -4.09 -2.56 0.59
C MET A 187 -5.25 -1.62 0.90
N PRO A 188 -5.61 -1.47 2.18
CA PRO A 188 -6.78 -0.70 2.54
C PRO A 188 -6.52 0.81 2.35
N VAL A 189 -5.26 1.26 2.46
CA VAL A 189 -4.88 2.66 2.23
C VAL A 189 -4.42 2.89 0.79
N PRO A 190 -4.99 3.87 0.06
CA PRO A 190 -4.48 4.29 -1.23
C PRO A 190 -3.02 4.78 -1.21
N LEU A 191 -2.26 4.45 -2.24
CA LEU A 191 -0.84 4.81 -2.35
C LEU A 191 -0.59 6.34 -2.35
N TRP A 192 -1.55 7.13 -2.86
CA TRP A 192 -1.42 8.59 -2.93
C TRP A 192 -1.40 9.23 -1.53
N ILE A 193 -2.14 8.67 -0.57
CA ILE A 193 -2.12 9.09 0.84
C ILE A 193 -0.74 8.82 1.43
N TYR A 194 -0.22 7.60 1.24
CA TYR A 194 1.10 7.23 1.73
C TYR A 194 2.18 8.20 1.25
N LYS A 195 2.17 8.60 -0.03
CA LYS A 195 3.14 9.57 -0.56
C LYS A 195 3.14 10.89 0.20
N LYS A 196 2.00 11.31 0.74
CA LYS A 196 1.90 12.56 1.52
C LYS A 196 2.35 12.39 2.96
N VAL A 197 2.27 11.18 3.53
CA VAL A 197 2.61 10.95 4.94
C VAL A 197 3.95 10.24 5.16
N ASN A 198 4.59 9.71 4.11
CA ASN A 198 5.75 8.83 4.23
C ASN A 198 6.97 9.43 4.93
N PHE A 199 7.08 10.76 4.98
CA PHE A 199 8.19 11.45 5.62
C PHE A 199 8.16 11.30 7.15
N PHE A 200 6.97 11.11 7.75
CA PHE A 200 6.80 10.79 9.17
C PHE A 200 6.20 9.41 9.45
N LYS A 201 5.46 8.83 8.50
CA LYS A 201 4.97 7.45 8.51
C LYS A 201 5.70 6.61 7.45
N LYS A 202 6.96 6.29 7.73
CA LYS A 202 7.86 5.57 6.80
C LYS A 202 7.41 4.15 6.45
N ASP A 203 6.49 3.57 7.23
CA ASP A 203 6.02 2.20 7.04
C ASP A 203 4.54 2.17 6.63
N LEU A 204 4.29 1.76 5.39
CA LEU A 204 2.95 1.59 4.82
C LEU A 204 2.13 0.53 5.57
N TYR A 205 2.77 -0.45 6.22
CA TYR A 205 2.08 -1.45 7.04
C TYR A 205 1.40 -0.82 8.24
N HIS A 206 2.08 0.09 8.95
CA HIS A 206 1.50 0.78 10.08
C HIS A 206 0.27 1.58 9.65
N LEU A 207 0.36 2.28 8.52
CA LEU A 207 -0.77 3.01 7.93
C LEU A 207 -1.95 2.06 7.60
N CYS A 208 -1.67 0.86 7.08
CA CYS A 208 -2.71 -0.13 6.81
C CYS A 208 -3.32 -0.72 8.09
N LYS A 209 -2.52 -0.90 9.15
CA LYS A 209 -2.97 -1.38 10.46
C LYS A 209 -3.93 -0.39 11.13
N LEU A 210 -3.78 0.91 10.87
CA LEU A 210 -4.73 1.92 11.35
C LEU A 210 -6.16 1.61 10.86
N ILE A 211 -6.30 1.12 9.63
CA ILE A 211 -7.62 0.79 9.05
C ILE A 211 -8.28 -0.42 9.71
N ASP A 212 -7.49 -1.34 10.27
CA ASP A 212 -8.05 -2.48 10.96
C ASP A 212 -8.49 -2.14 12.40
N ASN A 213 -8.18 -0.94 12.91
CA ASN A 213 -8.56 -0.52 14.25
C ASN A 213 -9.97 0.13 14.24
N PRO A 214 -10.97 -0.46 14.92
CA PRO A 214 -12.33 0.10 14.98
C PRO A 214 -12.40 1.48 15.66
N ASP A 215 -11.40 1.83 16.46
CA ASP A 215 -11.37 3.13 17.16
C ASP A 215 -10.95 4.27 16.23
N TYR A 216 -10.34 3.95 15.09
CA TYR A 216 -9.90 4.95 14.13
C TYR A 216 -11.04 5.34 13.18
N LEU A 217 -11.36 6.64 13.17
CA LEU A 217 -12.14 7.26 12.12
C LEU A 217 -11.24 7.50 10.91
N ILE A 218 -11.58 6.91 9.77
CA ILE A 218 -10.76 6.99 8.57
C ILE A 218 -11.62 7.32 7.37
N GLU A 219 -11.18 8.35 6.64
CA GLU A 219 -11.85 8.82 5.45
C GLU A 219 -10.86 9.40 4.46
N TRP A 220 -11.17 9.28 3.16
CA TRP A 220 -10.43 9.96 2.13
C TRP A 220 -11.28 10.19 0.89
N SER A 221 -10.93 11.22 0.12
CA SER A 221 -11.42 11.43 -1.23
C SER A 221 -10.27 11.87 -2.12
N PHE A 222 -10.05 11.11 -3.20
CA PHE A 222 -9.07 11.49 -4.21
C PHE A 222 -9.52 12.73 -4.99
N GLU A 223 -10.81 12.82 -5.33
CA GLU A 223 -11.38 13.93 -6.12
C GLU A 223 -11.34 15.26 -5.35
N LYS A 224 -11.64 15.22 -4.06
CA LYS A 224 -11.62 16.41 -3.18
C LYS A 224 -10.25 16.68 -2.56
N ASP A 225 -9.24 15.85 -2.87
CA ASP A 225 -7.87 15.91 -2.35
C ASP A 225 -7.81 16.07 -0.82
N TYR A 226 -8.47 15.19 -0.07
CA TYR A 226 -8.39 15.15 1.39
C TYR A 226 -8.34 13.73 1.96
N PHE A 227 -7.77 13.59 3.15
CA PHE A 227 -7.88 12.39 3.97
C PHE A 227 -7.77 12.70 5.45
N ILE A 228 -8.40 11.87 6.27
CA ILE A 228 -8.38 11.95 7.73
C ILE A 228 -8.12 10.55 8.27
N PHE A 229 -7.15 10.44 9.17
CA PHE A 229 -6.95 9.29 10.06
C PHE A 229 -6.99 9.83 11.48
N PHE A 230 -7.98 9.41 12.26
CA PHE A 230 -8.25 10.02 13.54
C PHE A 230 -8.53 8.95 14.59
N SER A 231 -7.89 9.07 15.75
CA SER A 231 -8.10 8.24 16.94
C SER A 231 -7.88 9.10 18.18
N ASP A 232 -8.10 8.52 19.37
CA ASP A 232 -7.92 9.25 20.63
C ASP A 232 -6.47 9.73 20.84
N ASP A 233 -5.49 8.97 20.37
CA ASP A 233 -4.07 9.29 20.51
C ASP A 233 -3.46 9.98 19.29
N GLU A 234 -4.06 9.86 18.10
CA GLU A 234 -3.38 10.19 16.85
C GLU A 234 -4.31 10.80 15.82
N GLU A 235 -3.92 11.96 15.27
CA GLU A 235 -4.64 12.66 14.20
C GLU A 235 -3.71 12.92 13.01
N ILE A 236 -4.10 12.49 11.81
CA ILE A 236 -3.49 12.85 10.54
C ILE A 236 -4.59 13.45 9.68
N GLU A 237 -4.46 14.72 9.32
CA GLU A 237 -5.44 15.42 8.50
C GLU A 237 -4.74 16.05 7.32
N TYR A 238 -5.21 15.75 6.12
CA TYR A 238 -4.79 16.39 4.89
C TYR A 238 -5.99 16.97 4.18
N ASN A 239 -5.87 18.23 3.76
CA ASN A 239 -6.87 18.92 2.97
C ASN A 239 -6.19 19.88 1.98
N GLN A 240 -6.34 19.63 0.69
CA GLN A 240 -5.96 20.55 -0.41
C GLN A 240 -4.55 21.16 -0.27
N GLY A 241 -3.57 20.34 0.06
CA GLY A 241 -2.16 20.74 0.16
C GLY A 241 -1.70 21.06 1.58
N TYR A 242 -2.60 21.15 2.55
CA TYR A 242 -2.28 21.32 3.95
C TYR A 242 -2.38 19.99 4.69
N LEU A 243 -1.30 19.60 5.38
CA LEU A 243 -1.17 18.35 6.13
C LEU A 243 -0.79 18.65 7.57
N THR A 244 -1.50 18.06 8.51
CA THR A 244 -1.15 18.09 9.93
C THR A 244 -1.04 16.69 10.50
N TYR A 245 -0.12 16.53 11.44
CA TYR A 245 0.04 15.33 12.25
C TYR A 245 0.10 15.70 13.72
N LYS A 246 -0.83 15.17 14.51
CA LYS A 246 -0.88 15.33 15.97
C LYS A 246 -0.81 13.98 16.66
N TYR A 247 -0.12 13.96 17.79
CA TYR A 247 -0.10 12.81 18.70
C TYR A 247 -0.41 13.31 20.12
N LYS A 248 -1.42 12.72 20.75
CA LYS A 248 -1.97 13.12 22.06
C LYS A 248 -2.23 14.62 22.15
N GLY A 249 -2.90 15.16 21.13
CA GLY A 249 -3.22 16.59 21.00
C GLY A 249 -2.04 17.49 20.59
N ARG A 250 -0.79 17.03 20.68
CA ARG A 250 0.39 17.82 20.31
C ARG A 250 0.65 17.77 18.81
N LEU A 251 0.73 18.93 18.17
CA LEU A 251 1.18 19.05 16.77
C LEU A 251 2.65 18.64 16.65
N LEU A 252 2.91 17.66 15.80
CA LEU A 252 4.25 17.12 15.53
C LEU A 252 4.74 17.49 14.14
N TYR A 253 3.87 17.44 13.12
CA TYR A 253 4.19 17.91 11.77
C TYR A 253 3.08 18.78 11.21
N GLU A 254 3.50 19.82 10.49
CA GLU A 254 2.66 20.67 9.67
C GLU A 254 3.38 20.84 8.33
N TYR A 255 2.65 20.60 7.25
CA TYR A 255 3.16 20.82 5.90
C TYR A 255 2.11 21.56 5.09
N LYS A 256 2.51 22.69 4.53
CA LYS A 256 1.71 23.45 3.57
C LYS A 256 2.40 23.39 2.23
N LYS A 257 1.77 22.74 1.25
CA LYS A 257 2.27 22.73 -0.12
C LYS A 257 2.24 24.16 -0.63
N GLU A 258 3.40 24.73 -0.95
CA GLU A 258 3.47 25.98 -1.69
C GLU A 258 2.76 25.77 -3.03
N ILE A 259 1.73 26.58 -3.27
CA ILE A 259 1.15 26.68 -4.60
C ILE A 259 2.21 27.43 -5.40
N GLN A 260 3.10 26.70 -6.08
CA GLN A 260 3.82 27.30 -7.19
C GLN A 260 2.75 27.73 -8.19
N GLU A 261 2.57 29.03 -8.34
CA GLU A 261 1.85 29.61 -9.46
C GLU A 261 2.54 29.09 -10.73
N SER A 262 2.02 28.00 -11.29
CA SER A 262 2.30 27.71 -12.69
C SER A 262 1.83 28.95 -13.45
N ILE A 263 2.75 29.68 -14.08
CA ILE A 263 2.43 30.75 -15.02
C ILE A 263 1.61 30.10 -16.15
N LYS A 264 0.32 29.98 -15.93
CA LYS A 264 -0.66 29.64 -16.95
C LYS A 264 -1.13 30.97 -17.48
N HIS A 265 -0.81 31.24 -18.74
CA HIS A 265 -1.45 32.30 -19.49
C HIS A 265 -2.96 32.00 -19.48
N TYR A 266 -3.72 32.74 -18.67
CA TYR A 266 -5.16 32.70 -18.68
C TYR A 266 -5.68 34.01 -19.25
N TYR A 267 -6.44 33.92 -20.34
CA TYR A 267 -7.43 34.94 -20.68
C TYR A 267 -8.41 35.07 -19.50
N SER A 268 -8.61 36.32 -19.09
CA SER A 268 -9.40 36.74 -17.94
C SER A 268 -10.89 36.48 -18.11
N TYR A 269 -11.56 36.06 -17.04
CA TYR A 269 -12.81 36.68 -16.62
C TYR A 269 -12.83 36.83 -15.11
N SER A 270 -13.03 38.06 -14.66
CA SER A 270 -13.14 38.50 -13.27
C SER A 270 -14.57 38.43 -12.78
N PHE A 271 -14.78 38.06 -11.52
CA PHE A 271 -15.72 38.76 -10.63
C PHE A 271 -15.14 38.80 -9.20
N LYS A 272 -15.16 40.00 -8.59
CA LYS A 272 -14.73 40.30 -7.22
C LYS A 272 -15.86 40.03 -6.23
N ASN A 273 -15.51 39.51 -5.05
CA ASN A 273 -15.82 40.01 -3.68
C ASN A 273 -15.57 38.87 -2.69
N LYS A 274 -14.61 39.01 -1.76
CA LYS A 274 -14.64 39.61 -0.41
C LYS A 274 -15.11 38.62 0.66
N ASP A 275 -14.20 38.41 1.62
CA ASP A 275 -14.40 37.91 2.98
C ASP A 275 -15.10 36.57 3.14
N ASP A 276 -14.33 35.47 3.24
CA ASP A 276 -14.81 34.23 3.84
C ASP A 276 -13.75 33.59 4.75
N VAL A 277 -13.79 33.98 6.03
CA VAL A 277 -13.32 33.15 7.14
C VAL A 277 -14.32 32.03 7.31
N TYR A 278 -14.20 30.85 6.67
CA TYR A 278 -15.19 29.80 6.95
C TYR A 278 -14.73 28.33 6.89
N LYS A 279 -14.96 27.72 8.06
CA LYS A 279 -15.65 26.46 8.35
C LYS A 279 -15.02 25.13 7.88
N ILE A 280 -14.66 24.33 8.89
CA ILE A 280 -14.57 22.87 8.79
C ILE A 280 -15.93 22.36 8.30
N ASN A 281 -15.98 21.96 7.03
CA ASN A 281 -17.21 21.52 6.39
C ASN A 281 -17.42 20.02 6.67
N LEU A 282 -18.11 19.71 7.77
CA LEU A 282 -18.48 18.35 8.19
C LEU A 282 -19.46 17.64 7.22
N GLY A 283 -20.04 18.33 6.25
CA GLY A 283 -21.16 17.82 5.43
C GLY A 283 -20.80 16.83 4.31
N LEU A 284 -19.62 16.20 4.33
CA LEU A 284 -19.17 15.36 3.20
C LEU A 284 -18.49 14.06 3.63
N LEU A 285 -18.86 13.57 4.81
CA LEU A 285 -18.31 12.38 5.44
C LEU A 285 -18.91 11.10 4.83
N LYS A 286 -18.21 10.46 3.88
CA LYS A 286 -18.63 9.15 3.32
C LYS A 286 -17.66 8.05 3.76
N ASN A 287 -18.08 7.31 4.78
CA ASN A 287 -17.35 6.19 5.37
C ASN A 287 -17.10 5.04 4.35
N PRO A 288 -15.86 4.53 4.19
CA PRO A 288 -15.55 3.42 3.27
C PRO A 288 -16.16 2.06 3.68
N LYS A 289 -16.71 1.94 4.90
CA LYS A 289 -17.68 0.91 5.27
C LYS A 289 -18.95 1.60 5.78
N PRO A 290 -20.08 1.56 5.07
CA PRO A 290 -21.31 2.10 5.61
C PRO A 290 -21.70 1.28 6.85
N ILE A 291 -21.54 1.87 8.03
CA ILE A 291 -22.12 1.35 9.28
C ILE A 291 -23.63 1.21 9.05
N LYS A 292 -24.23 0.08 9.44
CA LYS A 292 -25.70 -0.09 9.32
C LYS A 292 -26.39 0.79 10.36
N ASP A 293 -27.64 1.16 10.12
CA ASP A 293 -28.39 2.05 11.03
C ASP A 293 -28.52 1.46 12.44
N TYR A 294 -28.72 0.14 12.53
CA TYR A 294 -28.72 -0.57 13.81
C TYR A 294 -27.38 -0.45 14.56
N ASP A 295 -26.26 -0.68 13.85
CA ASP A 295 -24.91 -0.61 14.45
C ASP A 295 -24.57 0.83 14.85
N LEU A 296 -25.03 1.81 14.05
CA LEU A 296 -24.86 3.24 14.31
C LEU A 296 -25.62 3.68 15.57
N MET A 297 -26.89 3.29 15.70
CA MET A 297 -27.69 3.61 16.89
C MET A 297 -27.20 2.87 18.13
N THR A 298 -26.72 1.63 17.98
CA THR A 298 -26.08 0.89 19.08
C THR A 298 -24.82 1.58 19.57
N LEU A 299 -23.97 2.07 18.65
CA LEU A 299 -22.78 2.85 18.99
C LEU A 299 -23.16 4.15 19.71
N ILE A 300 -24.07 4.96 19.15
CA ILE A 300 -24.49 6.26 19.71
C ILE A 300 -25.11 6.10 21.11
N ASN A 301 -25.87 5.04 21.35
CA ASN A 301 -26.52 4.78 22.62
C ASN A 301 -25.61 4.08 23.66
N SER A 302 -24.40 3.66 23.26
CA SER A 302 -23.47 3.01 24.20
C SER A 302 -22.92 4.00 25.23
N GLU A 303 -22.71 3.55 26.47
CA GLU A 303 -22.13 4.39 27.53
C GLU A 303 -20.73 4.88 27.15
N ASN A 304 -19.93 4.04 26.50
CA ASN A 304 -18.57 4.37 26.08
C ASN A 304 -18.51 5.47 25.00
N PHE A 305 -19.58 5.64 24.21
CA PHE A 305 -19.61 6.68 23.18
C PHE A 305 -19.65 8.09 23.77
N LYS A 306 -20.25 8.25 24.96
CA LYS A 306 -20.28 9.54 25.68
C LYS A 306 -18.88 10.03 26.06
N TYR A 307 -17.94 9.11 26.25
CA TYR A 307 -16.55 9.40 26.63
C TYR A 307 -15.59 9.44 25.41
N SER A 308 -16.12 9.31 24.19
CA SER A 308 -15.33 9.42 22.97
C SER A 308 -14.94 10.86 22.68
N ASN A 309 -13.89 11.06 21.88
CA ASN A 309 -13.48 12.40 21.46
C ASN A 309 -14.64 13.19 20.78
N CYS A 310 -14.71 14.50 21.04
CA CYS A 310 -15.72 15.44 20.54
C CYS A 310 -15.94 15.34 19.02
N LYS A 311 -14.86 15.20 18.24
CA LYS A 311 -14.95 15.05 16.77
C LYS A 311 -15.62 13.73 16.36
N LYS A 312 -15.34 12.64 17.09
CA LYS A 312 -15.95 11.32 16.88
C LYS A 312 -17.43 11.36 17.24
N ILE A 313 -17.79 12.01 18.35
CA ILE A 313 -19.19 12.23 18.76
C ILE A 313 -19.95 13.00 17.69
N ALA A 314 -19.40 14.14 17.24
CA ALA A 314 -20.00 14.99 16.22
C ALA A 314 -20.18 14.26 14.88
N TYR A 315 -19.17 13.50 14.44
CA TYR A 315 -19.22 12.71 13.21
C TYR A 315 -20.42 11.74 13.22
N TYR A 316 -20.52 10.87 14.23
CA TYR A 316 -21.53 9.82 14.23
C TYR A 316 -22.94 10.36 14.52
N ARG A 317 -23.09 11.41 15.35
CA ARG A 317 -24.40 12.08 15.52
C ARG A 317 -24.84 12.78 14.25
N ASN A 318 -23.95 13.50 13.57
CA ASN A 318 -24.30 14.15 12.31
C ASN A 318 -24.61 13.14 11.20
N LEU A 319 -23.92 11.99 11.17
CA LEU A 319 -24.27 10.88 10.28
C LEU A 319 -25.65 10.28 10.59
N ALA A 320 -26.03 10.14 11.87
CA ALA A 320 -27.36 9.68 12.26
C ALA A 320 -28.46 10.70 11.93
N PHE A 321 -28.17 12.00 12.08
CA PHE A 321 -29.07 13.09 11.67
C PHE A 321 -29.28 13.09 10.15
N GLU A 322 -28.20 12.99 9.35
CA GLU A 322 -28.28 12.91 7.88
C GLU A 322 -29.09 11.70 7.40
N ARG A 323 -29.15 10.63 8.20
CA ARG A 323 -29.95 9.42 7.94
C ARG A 323 -31.36 9.47 8.53
N GLY A 324 -31.76 10.56 9.19
CA GLY A 324 -33.07 10.72 9.82
C GLY A 324 -33.31 9.83 11.04
N LEU A 325 -32.24 9.33 11.69
CA LEU A 325 -32.32 8.46 12.87
C LEU A 325 -32.41 9.24 14.18
N ILE A 326 -31.99 10.52 14.17
CA ILE A 326 -32.10 11.45 15.30
C ILE A 326 -32.55 12.83 14.79
N SER A 327 -33.15 13.62 15.67
CA SER A 327 -33.75 14.93 15.34
C SER A 327 -32.77 16.10 15.35
N GLU A 328 -31.63 15.95 16.01
CA GLU A 328 -30.70 17.06 16.29
C GLU A 328 -29.35 16.83 15.62
N LYS A 329 -28.87 17.87 14.93
CA LYS A 329 -27.51 17.96 14.39
C LYS A 329 -26.62 18.63 15.43
N LEU A 330 -25.42 18.10 15.61
CA LEU A 330 -24.45 18.65 16.56
C LEU A 330 -23.51 19.62 15.82
N ASP A 331 -23.49 20.88 16.23
CA ASP A 331 -22.58 21.90 15.70
C ASP A 331 -21.39 22.08 16.64
N ILE A 332 -20.24 21.54 16.26
CA ILE A 332 -18.99 21.66 17.02
C ILE A 332 -18.47 23.10 17.16
N ASN A 333 -19.06 24.06 16.45
CA ASN A 333 -18.71 25.48 16.58
C ASN A 333 -19.69 26.25 17.49
N ASN A 334 -20.73 25.60 18.00
CA ASN A 334 -21.67 26.19 18.95
C ASN A 334 -21.22 25.88 20.40
N VAL A 335 -21.12 26.92 21.23
CA VAL A 335 -20.64 26.84 22.62
C VAL A 335 -21.60 26.03 23.51
N ASP A 336 -22.89 26.05 23.22
CA ASP A 336 -23.90 25.27 23.96
C ASP A 336 -23.82 23.76 23.65
N ASP A 337 -23.40 23.40 22.43
CA ASP A 337 -23.14 22.00 22.04
C ASP A 337 -21.84 21.46 22.64
N LEU A 338 -20.91 22.36 23.03
CA LEU A 338 -19.68 22.03 23.78
C LEU A 338 -19.96 21.72 25.25
N GLU A 339 -20.99 22.30 25.89
CA GLU A 339 -21.37 21.97 27.28
C GLU A 339 -21.84 20.50 27.43
N LEU A 340 -22.50 19.97 26.40
CA LEU A 340 -22.89 18.55 26.31
C LEU A 340 -21.66 17.62 26.28
N VAL A 341 -20.52 18.13 25.80
CA VAL A 341 -19.26 17.43 25.63
C VAL A 341 -18.31 17.63 26.82
N GLU A 342 -18.30 18.80 27.46
CA GLU A 342 -17.54 19.07 28.69
C GLU A 342 -18.15 18.37 29.92
N LYS A 343 -19.47 18.20 29.99
CA LYS A 343 -20.11 17.40 31.06
C LYS A 343 -19.65 15.94 31.04
N ALA A 344 -19.23 15.39 29.90
CA ALA A 344 -18.67 14.03 29.82
C ALA A 344 -17.25 13.93 30.42
N TYR A 345 -16.47 15.01 30.39
CA TYR A 345 -15.14 15.09 31.01
C TYR A 345 -15.20 15.30 32.54
N LYS A 346 -16.28 15.90 33.06
CA LYS A 346 -16.40 16.25 34.48
C LYS A 346 -16.72 15.07 35.42
N TYR A 347 -16.96 13.86 34.90
CA TYR A 347 -17.27 12.65 35.68
C TYR A 347 -16.22 11.53 35.56
N VAL A 348 -14.99 11.84 35.10
CA VAL A 348 -13.88 10.87 35.01
C VAL A 348 -12.68 11.27 35.89
N PHE A 349 -12.94 11.97 36.99
CA PHE A 349 -11.99 12.11 38.10
C PHE A 349 -12.66 11.76 39.41
#